data_AF-A0A355UM56-F1
#
_entry.id   AF-A0A355UM56-F1
#
_cell.length_a   1.000
_cell.length_b   1.000
_cell.length_c   1.000
_cell.angle_alpha   90.00
_cell.angle_beta   90.00
_cell.angle_gamma   90.00
#
_symmetry.space_group_name_H-M   'P 1'
#
loop_
_entity.id
_entity.type
_entity.pdbx_description
1 polymer ?
#
loop_
_entity_poly.entity_id
_entity_poly.type
_entity_poly.pdbx_seq_one_letter_code
_entity_poly.pdbx_strand_id
1 'polypeptide(L)' 'QSIRRLVEILEGPIVSIPKRPGEPDCTWGDISKARQLLGWEPKVTFQEGVARMLESIDLWKEAPVWTPASI' A
#
# COMPACT_ATOMS: atom_id res chain seq x y z
N GLN A 1 5.84 6.29 -0.96
CA GLN A 1 5.07 6.05 -2.19
C GLN A 1 3.67 6.62 -2.04
N SER A 2 3.08 7.20 -3.08
CA SER A 2 1.70 7.70 -3.03
C SER A 2 0.69 6.63 -3.46
N ILE A 3 -0.58 6.80 -3.08
CA ILE A 3 -1.67 5.94 -3.56
C ILE A 3 -1.82 6.03 -5.08
N ARG A 4 -1.65 7.22 -5.67
CA ARG A 4 -1.66 7.40 -7.13
C ARG A 4 -0.62 6.52 -7.83
N ARG A 5 0.60 6.47 -7.27
CA ARG A 5 1.66 5.63 -7.82
C ARG A 5 1.33 4.13 -7.72
N LEU A 6 0.66 3.71 -6.65
CA LEU A 6 0.22 2.31 -6.50
C LEU A 6 -0.83 1.95 -7.56
N VAL A 7 -1.88 2.77 -7.74
CA VAL A 7 -2.94 2.46 -8.70
C VAL A 7 -2.45 2.49 -10.15
N GLU A 8 -1.45 3.32 -10.49
CA GLU A 8 -0.78 3.27 -11.79
C GLU A 8 -0.11 1.92 -12.08
N ILE A 9 0.46 1.26 -11.06
CA ILE A 9 1.11 -0.05 -11.19
C ILE A 9 0.06 -1.16 -11.33
N LEU A 10 -1.08 -1.02 -10.65
CA LEU A 10 -2.17 -2.01 -10.69
C LEU A 10 -2.95 -1.99 -12.01
N GLU A 11 -2.87 -0.89 -12.75
CA GLU A 11 -3.63 -0.64 -13.99
C GLU A 11 -5.16 -0.71 -13.76
N GLY A 12 -5.94 -0.51 -14.82
CA GLY A 12 -7.40 -0.58 -14.78
C GLY A 12 -8.12 0.73 -14.42
N PRO A 13 -9.46 0.69 -14.27
CA PRO A 13 -10.27 1.86 -14.01
C PRO A 13 -10.01 2.46 -12.62
N ILE A 14 -9.88 3.79 -12.56
CA ILE A 14 -9.61 4.52 -11.31
C ILE A 14 -10.84 5.33 -10.92
N VAL A 15 -11.32 5.13 -9.69
CA VAL A 15 -12.37 5.94 -9.07
C VAL A 15 -11.81 6.60 -7.82
N SER A 16 -11.90 7.93 -7.74
CA SER A 16 -11.49 8.67 -6.53
C SER A 16 -12.66 8.75 -5.56
N ILE A 17 -12.44 8.38 -4.31
CA ILE A 17 -13.40 8.53 -3.21
C ILE A 17 -12.88 9.55 -2.18
N PRO A 18 -13.76 10.14 -1.34
CA PRO A 18 -13.34 11.00 -0.23
C PRO A 18 -12.33 10.33 0.71
N LYS A 19 -11.42 11.13 1.26
CA LYS A 19 -10.45 10.68 2.26
C LYS A 19 -11.17 10.27 3.55
N ARG A 20 -10.75 9.15 4.15
CA ARG A 20 -11.29 8.72 5.44
C ARG A 20 -10.88 9.68 6.57
N PRO A 21 -11.79 10.03 7.48
CA PRO A 21 -11.46 10.81 8.66
C PRO A 21 -10.38 10.12 9.50
N GLY A 22 -9.39 10.89 9.95
CA GLY A 22 -8.35 10.40 10.87
C GLY A 22 -7.14 9.72 10.22
N GLU A 23 -7.13 9.48 8.91
CA GLU A 23 -5.93 8.95 8.25
C GLU A 23 -4.86 10.03 8.05
N PRO A 24 -3.59 9.76 8.42
CA PRO A 24 -2.49 10.68 8.14
C PRO A 24 -2.24 10.76 6.62
N ASP A 25 -1.75 11.91 6.14
CA ASP A 25 -1.38 12.07 4.73
C ASP A 25 -0.12 11.28 4.36
N CYS A 26 0.77 11.07 5.32
CA CYS A 26 2.03 10.39 5.12
C CYS A 26 2.50 9.72 6.41
N THR A 27 3.07 8.53 6.26
CA THR A 27 3.87 7.88 7.30
C THR A 27 5.30 7.73 6.79
N TRP A 28 6.26 8.07 7.65
CA TRP A 28 7.68 7.96 7.34
C TRP A 28 8.41 7.31 8.51
N GLY A 29 8.73 6.02 8.38
CA GLY A 29 9.48 5.29 9.39
C GLY A 29 10.98 5.53 9.28
N ASP A 30 11.61 6.10 10.31
CA ASP A 30 13.06 6.10 10.42
C ASP A 30 13.55 4.69 10.80
N ILE A 31 14.35 4.10 9.91
CA ILE A 31 14.88 2.74 10.04
C ILE A 31 16.34 2.72 10.50
N SER A 32 16.92 3.86 10.89
CA SER A 32 18.33 3.98 11.29
C SER A 32 18.70 3.04 12.45
N LYS A 33 17.80 2.91 13.44
CA LYS A 33 18.00 2.01 14.59
C LYS A 33 18.04 0.53 14.18
N ALA A 34 17.16 0.10 13.28
CA ALA A 34 17.13 -1.28 12.79
C ALA A 34 18.37 -1.59 11.94
N ARG A 35 18.80 -0.65 11.09
CA ARG A 35 20.06 -0.74 10.34
C ARG A 35 21.26 -0.91 11.27
N GLN A 36 21.38 -0.05 12.29
CA GLN A 36 22.52 -0.07 13.20
C GLN A 36 22.58 -1.34 14.06
N LEU A 37 21.45 -1.75 14.65
CA LEU A 37 21.43 -2.83 15.63
C LEU A 37 21.34 -4.22 15.00
N LEU A 38 20.71 -4.33 13.83
CA LEU A 38 20.38 -5.62 13.21
C LEU A 38 21.03 -5.82 11.84
N GLY A 39 21.72 -4.80 11.29
CA GLY A 39 22.13 -4.81 9.88
C GLY A 39 20.93 -4.93 8.93
N TRP A 40 19.74 -4.53 9.39
CA TRP A 40 18.51 -4.73 8.63
C TRP A 40 18.36 -3.68 7.54
N GLU A 41 17.96 -4.13 6.35
CA GLU A 41 17.58 -3.26 5.24
C GLU A 41 16.41 -3.86 4.44
N PRO A 42 15.57 -3.02 3.81
CA PRO A 42 14.53 -3.51 2.91
C PRO A 42 15.17 -4.14 1.67
N LYS A 43 14.82 -5.39 1.38
CA LYS A 43 15.36 -6.15 0.24
C LYS A 43 14.42 -6.20 -0.97
N VAL A 44 13.14 -5.90 -0.75
CA VAL A 44 12.08 -5.99 -1.76
C VAL A 44 11.73 -4.58 -2.19
N THR A 45 11.77 -4.32 -3.49
CA THR A 45 11.36 -3.02 -4.05
C THR A 45 9.84 -2.86 -3.96
N PHE A 46 9.34 -1.63 -4.10
CA PHE A 46 7.90 -1.40 -4.04
C PHE A 46 7.14 -2.16 -5.13
N GLN A 47 7.63 -2.09 -6.38
CA GLN A 47 7.03 -2.76 -7.54
C GLN A 47 7.04 -4.29 -7.38
N GLU A 48 8.15 -4.85 -6.90
CA GLU A 48 8.25 -6.29 -6.64
C GLU A 48 7.29 -6.73 -5.53
N GLY A 49 7.18 -5.95 -4.46
CA GLY A 49 6.23 -6.21 -3.38
C GLY A 49 4.78 -6.21 -3.87
N VAL A 50 4.41 -5.27 -4.75
CA VAL A 50 3.08 -5.23 -5.37
C VAL A 50 2.84 -6.47 -6.24
N ALA A 51 3.81 -6.89 -7.06
CA ALA A 51 3.68 -8.08 -7.89
C ALA A 51 3.47 -9.35 -7.04
N ARG A 52 4.26 -9.54 -5.98
CA ARG A 52 4.12 -10.67 -5.04
C ARG A 52 2.75 -10.67 -4.33
N MET A 53 2.23 -9.50 -3.98
CA MET A 53 0.88 -9.39 -3.39
C MET A 53 -0.20 -9.81 -4.38
N LEU A 54 -0.06 -9.45 -5.67
CA LEU A 54 -1.03 -9.80 -6.72
C LEU A 54 -1.09 -11.30 -6.97
N GLU A 55 0.02 -12.03 -6.85
CA GLU A 55 0.04 -13.49 -6.93
C GLU A 55 -0.87 -14.17 -5.89
N SER A 56 -1.18 -13.49 -4.80
CA SER A 56 -2.03 -13.98 -3.72
C SER A 56 -3.31 -13.15 -3.54
N ILE A 57 -3.73 -12.37 -4.55
CA ILE A 57 -4.81 -11.39 -4.40
C ILE A 57 -6.14 -12.00 -3.97
N ASP A 58 -6.39 -13.26 -4.32
CA ASP A 58 -7.60 -14.01 -3.96
C ASP A 58 -7.79 -14.18 -2.44
N LEU A 59 -6.73 -14.04 -1.64
CA LEU A 59 -6.81 -14.05 -0.18
C LEU A 59 -7.71 -12.92 0.38
N TRP A 60 -7.91 -11.84 -0.39
CA TRP A 60 -8.74 -10.70 -0.01
C TRP A 60 -10.06 -10.63 -0.76
N LYS A 61 -10.48 -11.70 -1.45
CA LYS A 61 -11.72 -11.71 -2.23
C LYS A 61 -12.95 -11.35 -1.41
N GLU A 62 -12.98 -11.77 -0.14
CA GLU A 62 -14.08 -11.52 0.80
C GLU A 62 -13.86 -10.27 1.68
N ALA A 63 -12.79 -9.50 1.44
CA ALA A 63 -12.50 -8.32 2.23
C ALA A 63 -13.52 -7.21 1.92
N PRO A 64 -14.08 -6.53 2.94
CA PRO A 64 -14.99 -5.42 2.71
C PRO A 64 -14.25 -4.27 2.01
N VAL A 65 -14.84 -3.76 0.94
CA VAL A 65 -14.33 -2.61 0.18
C VAL A 65 -15.16 -1.37 0.46
N TRP A 66 -14.48 -0.26 0.72
CA TRP A 66 -15.13 1.04 0.82
C TRP A 66 -15.54 1.51 -0.58
N THR A 67 -16.78 1.94 -0.71
CA THR A 67 -17.35 2.43 -1.97
C THR A 67 -17.81 3.87 -1.76
N PRO A 68 -18.08 4.65 -2.83
CA PRO A 68 -18.71 5.96 -2.65
C PRO A 68 -20.01 5.92 -1.82
N ALA A 69 -20.71 4.77 -1.80
CA ALA A 69 -21.93 4.54 -1.02
C ALA A 69 -21.69 4.03 0.41
N SER A 70 -20.47 3.61 0.74
CA SER A 70 -20.07 3.11 2.06
C SER A 70 -18.68 3.64 2.41
N ILE A 71 -18.62 4.64 3.31
CA ILE A 71 -17.43 5.29 3.91
C ILE A 71 -17.60 5.35 5.43
#